data_AF-X1RAC1-F1
#
_entry.id   AF-X1RAC1-F1
#
_cell.length_a   1.000
_cell.length_b   1.000
_cell.length_c   1.000
_cell.angle_alpha   90.00
_cell.angle_beta   90.00
_cell.angle_gamma   90.00
#
_symmetry.space_group_name_H-M   'P 1'
#
loop_
_entity.id
_entity.type
_entity.pdbx_description
1 polymer ?
#
loop_
_entity_poly.entity_id
_entity_poly.type
_entity_poly.pdbx_seq_one_letter_code
_entity_poly.pdbx_strand_id
1 'polypeptide(L)'
;MMDKVVEACTRVEGSGNLNIYLKNDEIYQTELNFSVFRGFENILIGKKLLDIPKIVSRICGLCSASQTIASCKAIENIYGIEPSNQSILLRRVLLSGELIKSHIMHYFFPVLSRFIKNI
;
A
#
# COMPACT_ATOMS: atom_id res chain seq x y z
N MET A 1 2.72 -32.19 -22.22
CA MET A 1 2.40 -31.41 -21.00
C MET A 1 2.90 -30.02 -21.26
N MET A 2 1.99 -29.04 -21.28
CA MET A 2 2.33 -27.65 -21.61
C MET A 2 1.95 -26.81 -20.41
N ASP A 3 2.93 -26.18 -19.78
CA ASP A 3 2.71 -25.29 -18.66
C ASP A 3 2.10 -24.00 -19.22
N LYS A 4 0.81 -23.77 -18.95
CA LYS A 4 0.16 -22.50 -19.30
C LYS A 4 0.46 -21.50 -18.19
N VAL A 5 1.18 -20.42 -18.53
CA VAL A 5 1.42 -19.30 -17.62
C VAL A 5 0.36 -18.23 -17.85
N VAL A 6 -0.35 -17.84 -16.79
CA VAL A 6 -1.26 -16.69 -16.78
C VAL A 6 -0.64 -15.56 -15.98
N GLU A 7 -0.44 -14.40 -16.60
CA GLU A 7 -0.02 -13.18 -15.91
C GLU A 7 -1.24 -12.52 -15.26
N ALA A 8 -1.25 -12.50 -13.92
CA ALA A 8 -2.44 -12.14 -13.14
C ALA A 8 -2.14 -11.03 -12.12
N CYS A 9 -1.84 -9.81 -12.55
CA CYS A 9 -1.67 -8.69 -11.62
C CYS A 9 -1.87 -7.32 -12.30
N THR A 10 -3.12 -6.98 -12.62
CA THR A 10 -3.47 -5.65 -13.13
C THR A 10 -4.48 -4.97 -12.20
N ARG A 11 -4.42 -3.63 -12.13
CA ARG A 11 -5.29 -2.77 -11.28
C ARG A 11 -4.99 -2.86 -9.77
N VAL A 12 -3.75 -3.14 -9.41
CA VAL A 12 -3.24 -2.99 -8.04
C VAL A 12 -2.23 -1.84 -7.98
N GLU A 13 -1.94 -1.36 -6.78
CA GLU A 13 -0.83 -0.41 -6.58
C GLU A 13 0.51 -1.15 -6.63
N GLY A 14 1.54 -0.47 -7.11
CA GLY A 14 2.89 -1.03 -7.25
C GLY A 14 3.10 -1.81 -8.54
N SER A 15 4.19 -2.57 -8.58
CA SER A 15 4.57 -3.36 -9.74
C SER A 15 5.01 -4.75 -9.28
N GLY A 16 4.20 -5.73 -9.62
CA GLY A 16 4.50 -7.13 -9.39
C GLY A 16 3.68 -8.01 -10.33
N ASN A 17 4.23 -9.18 -10.65
CA ASN A 17 3.66 -10.14 -11.57
C ASN A 17 3.34 -11.42 -10.80
N LEU A 18 2.13 -11.94 -11.00
CA LEU A 18 1.72 -13.25 -10.51
C LEU A 18 1.69 -14.20 -11.70
N ASN A 19 2.59 -15.19 -11.69
CA ASN A 19 2.60 -16.29 -12.65
C ASN A 19 1.83 -17.46 -12.06
N ILE A 20 0.85 -17.97 -12.78
CA ILE A 20 0.07 -19.16 -12.38
C ILE A 20 0.38 -20.27 -13.38
N TYR A 21 0.84 -21.42 -12.88
CA TYR A 21 1.20 -22.59 -13.70
C TYR A 21 0.14 -23.68 -13.57
N LEU A 22 -0.29 -24.19 -14.73
CA LEU A 22 -1.41 -25.11 -14.85
C LEU A 22 -0.98 -26.44 -15.48
N LYS A 23 -1.52 -27.54 -14.98
CA LYS A 23 -1.40 -28.89 -15.55
C LYS A 23 -2.75 -29.59 -15.47
N ASN A 24 -3.26 -30.04 -16.62
CA ASN A 24 -4.61 -30.61 -16.73
C ASN A 24 -5.69 -29.70 -16.14
N ASP A 25 -5.60 -28.39 -16.42
CA ASP A 25 -6.48 -27.34 -15.87
C ASP A 25 -6.46 -27.16 -14.34
N GLU A 26 -5.58 -27.88 -13.64
CA GLU A 26 -5.34 -27.70 -12.21
C GLU A 26 -4.09 -26.83 -11.98
N ILE A 27 -4.20 -25.89 -11.03
CA ILE A 27 -3.07 -25.06 -10.60
C ILE A 27 -2.14 -25.95 -9.78
N TYR A 28 -0.88 -26.07 -10.20
CA TYR A 28 0.13 -26.80 -9.42
C TYR A 28 1.19 -25.89 -8.81
N GLN A 29 1.35 -24.66 -9.33
CA GLN A 29 2.34 -23.69 -8.83
C GLN A 29 1.89 -22.25 -9.09
N THR A 30 2.30 -21.35 -8.21
CA THR A 30 2.16 -19.90 -8.38
C THR A 30 3.43 -19.20 -7.94
N GLU A 31 3.84 -18.17 -8.67
CA GLU A 31 4.99 -17.33 -8.32
C GLU A 31 4.59 -15.87 -8.32
N LEU A 32 4.92 -15.17 -7.23
CA LEU A 32 4.68 -13.74 -7.10
C LEU A 32 6.03 -13.01 -7.10
N ASN A 33 6.24 -12.18 -8.12
CA ASN A 33 7.48 -11.43 -8.34
C ASN A 33 7.21 -9.94 -8.18
N PHE A 34 8.00 -9.24 -7.37
CA PHE A 34 7.93 -7.78 -7.24
C PHE A 34 9.17 -7.16 -7.88
N SER A 35 8.98 -6.14 -8.71
CA SER A 35 10.06 -5.58 -9.53
C SER A 35 10.53 -4.20 -9.10
N VAL A 36 9.92 -3.59 -8.08
CA VAL A 36 10.20 -2.21 -7.68
C VAL A 36 10.71 -2.11 -6.25
N PHE A 37 11.91 -1.55 -6.13
CA PHE A 37 12.52 -1.13 -4.87
C PHE A 37 12.92 0.35 -4.96
N ARG A 38 12.47 1.16 -3.99
CA ARG A 38 12.78 2.61 -3.93
C ARG A 38 13.71 3.00 -2.77
N GLY A 39 13.99 2.08 -1.83
CA GLY A 39 14.95 2.31 -0.75
C GLY A 39 14.60 3.47 0.19
N PHE A 40 13.33 3.69 0.51
CA PHE A 40 12.91 4.78 1.40
C PHE A 40 13.64 4.77 2.74
N GLU A 41 13.93 3.60 3.31
CA GLU A 41 14.65 3.46 4.57
C GLU A 41 16.07 4.04 4.48
N ASN A 42 16.79 3.79 3.38
CA ASN A 42 18.10 4.38 3.13
C ASN A 42 18.03 5.90 2.96
N ILE A 43 16.94 6.41 2.36
CA ILE A 43 16.72 7.86 2.21
C ILE A 43 16.59 8.55 3.57
N LEU A 44 16.08 7.85 4.60
CA LEU A 44 15.91 8.41 5.94
C LEU A 44 17.22 8.57 6.72
N ILE A 45 18.29 7.87 6.32
CA ILE A 45 19.59 7.95 7.00
C ILE A 45 20.10 9.40 6.97
N GLY A 46 20.40 9.95 8.14
CA GLY A 46 20.90 11.32 8.31
C GLY A 46 19.86 12.43 8.08
N LYS A 47 18.57 12.09 7.89
CA LYS A 47 17.50 13.10 7.80
C LYS A 47 17.08 13.61 9.17
N LYS A 48 16.62 14.87 9.21
CA LYS A 48 16.01 15.43 10.42
C LYS A 48 14.68 14.73 10.66
N LEU A 49 14.39 14.39 11.92
CA LEU A 49 13.16 13.68 12.30
C LEU A 49 11.89 14.39 11.81
N LEU A 50 11.86 15.73 11.85
CA LEU A 50 10.71 16.52 11.39
C LEU A 50 10.46 16.46 9.87
N ASP A 51 11.45 16.04 9.08
CA ASP A 51 11.29 15.86 7.63
C ASP A 51 10.76 14.47 7.27
N ILE A 52 10.89 13.50 8.18
CA ILE A 52 10.52 12.09 7.93
C ILE A 52 9.06 11.93 7.53
N PRO A 53 8.06 12.53 8.21
CA PRO A 53 6.65 12.33 7.84
C PRO A 53 6.35 12.76 6.40
N LYS A 54 7.01 13.83 5.93
CA LYS A 54 6.87 14.29 4.55
C LYS A 54 7.49 13.31 3.56
N ILE A 55 8.66 12.74 3.87
CA ILE A 55 9.35 11.77 3.03
C ILE A 55 8.54 10.46 2.93
N VAL A 56 8.18 9.87 4.07
CA VAL A 56 7.51 8.55 4.10
C VAL A 56 6.09 8.60 3.56
N SER A 57 5.42 9.77 3.57
CA SER A 57 4.12 9.95 2.91
C SER A 57 4.14 9.61 1.41
N ARG A 58 5.35 9.56 0.79
CA ARG A 58 5.56 9.22 -0.62
C ARG A 58 5.87 7.74 -0.87
N ILE A 59 5.91 6.92 0.19
CA ILE A 59 5.98 5.46 0.05
C ILE A 59 4.75 4.95 -0.71
N CYS A 60 3.56 5.49 -0.46
CA CYS A 60 2.38 5.12 -1.24
C CYS A 60 1.43 6.31 -1.34
N GLY A 61 0.91 6.57 -2.54
CA GLY A 61 -0.06 7.66 -2.78
C GLY A 61 -1.48 7.35 -2.30
N LEU A 62 -1.79 6.07 -2.07
CA LEU A 62 -3.11 5.65 -1.59
C LEU A 62 -3.21 5.77 -0.07
N CYS A 63 -2.18 5.33 0.66
CA CYS A 63 -2.13 5.28 2.13
C CYS A 63 -1.15 6.31 2.76
N SER A 64 -1.03 7.50 2.16
CA SER A 64 -0.07 8.53 2.60
C SER A 64 -0.30 9.01 4.05
N ALA A 65 -1.54 9.06 4.54
CA ALA A 65 -1.84 9.46 5.91
C ALA A 65 -1.40 8.39 6.92
N SER A 66 -1.63 7.11 6.61
CA SER A 66 -1.13 6.00 7.44
C SER A 66 0.39 6.06 7.62
N GLN A 67 1.13 6.28 6.51
CA GLN A 67 2.59 6.40 6.55
C GLN A 67 3.04 7.61 7.41
N THR A 68 2.40 8.75 7.20
CA THR A 68 2.67 9.98 7.96
C THR A 68 2.44 9.75 9.46
N ILE A 69 1.28 9.22 9.85
CA ILE A 69 0.93 9.01 11.26
C ILE A 69 1.82 7.96 11.91
N ALA A 70 2.17 6.87 11.20
CA ALA A 70 3.09 5.85 11.71
C ALA A 70 4.46 6.46 12.03
N SER A 71 5.01 7.30 11.15
CA SER A 71 6.28 7.98 11.41
C SER A 71 6.20 8.98 12.56
N CYS A 72 5.11 9.74 12.68
CA CYS A 72 4.91 10.63 13.82
C CYS A 72 4.89 9.86 15.14
N LYS A 73 4.17 8.72 15.19
CA LYS A 73 4.15 7.84 16.37
C LYS A 73 5.53 7.31 16.72
N ALA A 74 6.34 6.92 15.73
CA ALA A 74 7.70 6.47 15.96
C ALA A 74 8.57 7.58 16.57
N ILE A 75 8.47 8.81 16.05
CA ILE A 75 9.19 9.98 16.57
C ILE A 75 8.73 10.33 17.99
N GLU A 76 7.41 10.34 18.23
CA GLU A 76 6.84 10.59 19.56
C GLU A 76 7.34 9.58 20.59
N ASN A 77 7.41 8.30 20.23
CA ASN A 77 7.93 7.25 21.08
C ASN A 77 9.41 7.44 21.43
N ILE A 78 10.25 7.89 20.47
CA ILE A 78 11.67 8.19 20.72
C ILE A 78 11.84 9.28 21.79
N TYR A 79 10.95 10.27 21.82
CA TYR A 79 11.00 11.38 22.77
C TYR A 79 10.11 11.22 24.00
N GLY A 80 9.36 10.12 24.13
CA GLY A 80 8.38 9.94 25.20
C GLY A 80 7.26 10.98 25.18
N ILE A 81 6.86 11.45 24.00
CA ILE A 81 5.82 12.48 23.84
C ILE A 81 4.46 11.79 23.77
N GLU A 82 3.56 12.16 24.70
CA GLU A 82 2.15 11.79 24.63
C GLU A 82 1.36 12.86 23.85
N PRO A 83 0.75 12.51 22.71
CA PRO A 83 -0.03 13.47 21.92
C PRO A 83 -1.32 13.85 22.64
N SER A 84 -1.73 15.11 22.50
CA SER A 84 -2.99 15.60 23.06
C SER A 84 -4.20 14.82 22.52
N ASN A 85 -5.30 14.80 23.30
CA ASN A 85 -6.57 14.22 22.85
C ASN A 85 -7.05 14.82 21.52
N GLN A 86 -6.85 16.12 21.31
CA GLN A 86 -7.17 16.79 20.04
C GLN A 86 -6.35 16.23 18.88
N SER A 87 -5.04 16.05 19.07
CA SER A 87 -4.14 15.44 18.06
C SER A 87 -4.56 14.02 17.72
N ILE A 88 -4.94 13.21 18.73
CA ILE A 88 -5.44 11.84 18.53
C ILE A 88 -6.74 11.86 17.72
N LEU A 89 -7.69 12.74 18.03
CA LEU A 89 -8.94 12.87 17.28
C LEU A 89 -8.71 13.28 15.83
N LEU A 90 -7.82 14.25 15.58
CA LEU A 90 -7.46 14.66 14.22
C LEU A 90 -6.85 13.50 13.42
N ARG A 91 -5.96 12.72 14.04
CA ARG A 91 -5.38 11.51 13.42
C ARG A 91 -6.47 10.50 13.06
N ARG A 92 -7.45 10.27 13.93
CA ARG A 92 -8.58 9.36 13.66
C ARG A 92 -9.42 9.84 12.49
N VAL A 93 -9.76 11.12 12.44
CA VAL A 93 -10.51 11.69 11.30
C VAL A 93 -9.75 11.49 9.99
N LEU A 94 -8.45 11.77 9.99
CA LEU A 94 -7.61 11.63 8.81
C LEU A 94 -7.52 10.16 8.33
N LEU A 95 -7.31 9.21 9.25
CA LEU A 95 -7.27 7.78 8.94
C LEU A 95 -8.62 7.25 8.44
N SER A 96 -9.73 7.70 9.05
CA SER A 96 -11.08 7.34 8.58
C SER A 96 -11.32 7.82 7.15
N GLY A 97 -10.92 9.05 6.84
CA GLY A 97 -11.02 9.59 5.48
C GLY A 97 -10.20 8.79 4.46
N GLU A 98 -8.96 8.43 4.83
CA GLU A 98 -8.12 7.56 4.00
C GLU A 98 -8.76 6.18 3.77
N LEU A 99 -9.29 5.55 4.83
CA LEU A 99 -9.94 4.25 4.73
C LEU A 99 -11.15 4.30 3.81
N ILE A 100 -12.05 5.26 3.98
CA ILE A 100 -13.24 5.44 3.14
C ILE A 100 -12.83 5.62 1.68
N LYS A 101 -11.90 6.55 1.41
CA LYS A 101 -11.38 6.79 0.06
C LYS A 101 -10.77 5.52 -0.53
N SER A 102 -9.91 4.82 0.21
CA SER A 102 -9.24 3.61 -0.26
C SER A 102 -10.23 2.49 -0.58
N HIS A 103 -11.25 2.27 0.25
CA HIS A 103 -12.25 1.24 0.05
C HIS A 103 -13.14 1.53 -1.16
N ILE A 104 -13.59 2.78 -1.31
CA ILE A 104 -14.39 3.21 -2.47
C ILE A 104 -13.57 3.01 -3.75
N MET A 105 -12.32 3.49 -3.79
CA MET A 105 -11.48 3.32 -4.98
C MET A 105 -11.23 1.85 -5.29
N HIS A 106 -10.91 1.03 -4.29
CA HIS A 106 -10.69 -0.41 -4.49
C HIS A 106 -11.96 -1.13 -4.96
N TYR A 107 -13.13 -0.76 -4.44
CA TYR A 107 -14.38 -1.36 -4.87
C TYR A 107 -14.71 -0.99 -6.33
N PHE A 108 -14.71 0.29 -6.67
CA PHE A 108 -15.18 0.73 -7.98
C PHE A 108 -14.17 0.47 -9.11
N PHE A 109 -12.87 0.67 -8.87
CA PHE A 109 -11.87 0.59 -9.96
C PHE A 109 -11.41 -0.85 -10.24
N PRO A 110 -10.74 -1.59 -9.33
CA PRO A 110 -10.30 -2.95 -9.64
C PRO A 110 -11.40 -4.01 -9.54
N VAL A 111 -12.28 -3.94 -8.53
CA VAL A 111 -13.24 -5.02 -8.26
C VAL A 111 -14.42 -4.95 -9.22
N LEU A 112 -15.21 -3.87 -9.17
CA LEU A 112 -16.45 -3.76 -9.92
C LEU A 112 -16.23 -3.84 -11.45
N SER A 113 -15.17 -3.21 -11.98
CA SER A 113 -14.82 -3.29 -13.41
C SER A 113 -14.55 -4.71 -13.92
N ARG A 114 -14.22 -5.67 -13.04
CA ARG A 114 -14.05 -7.07 -13.43
C ARG A 114 -15.38 -7.77 -13.72
N PHE A 115 -16.47 -7.30 -13.11
CA PHE A 115 -17.80 -7.91 -13.21
C PHE A 115 -18.70 -7.20 -14.23
N ILE A 116 -18.44 -5.92 -14.51
CA ILE A 116 -19.16 -5.17 -15.56
C ILE A 116 -18.40 -5.32 -16.88
N LYS A 117 -18.86 -6.22 -17.75
CA LYS A 117 -18.24 -6.47 -19.07
C LYS A 117 -18.94 -5.82 -20.27
N ASN A 118 -20.15 -5.28 -20.12
CA ASN A 118 -21.00 -4.84 -21.25
C ASN A 118 -21.85 -3.59 -20.93
N ILE A 119 -21.22 -2.42 -20.83
CA ILE A 119 -21.88 -1.12 -21.07
C ILE A 119 -21.05 -0.38 -22.11
#